data_AF-A0A821PYM3-F1
#
_entry.id   AF-A0A821PYM3-F1
#
_cell.length_a   1.000
_cell.length_b   1.000
_cell.length_c   1.000
_cell.angle_alpha   90.00
_cell.angle_beta   90.00
_cell.angle_gamma   90.00
#
_symmetry.space_group_name_H-M   'P 1'
#
loop_
_entity.id
_entity.type
_entity.pdbx_description
1 polymer ?
#
loop_
_entity_poly.entity_id
_entity_poly.type
_entity_poly.pdbx_seq_one_letter_code
_entity_poly.pdbx_strand_id
1 'polypeptide(L)'
;YISLILTRNQTYEKILLSEQITRIVIVTLDNIYLKPFINLRSLKLNLATENHLKQIQSNILPNLVYLSLPLSFDSRSIKQLASEVFSNRFIYLRFADLGIIDIPSNFSWSQSPSLRSIRIFSPNINIIPLILQSCIQLTH
;
A
#
# COMPACT_ATOMS: atom_id res chain seq x y z
N TYR A 1 8.34 2.29 19.45
CA TYR A 1 7.52 2.00 18.25
C TYR A 1 6.07 2.15 18.66
N ILE A 2 5.38 3.20 18.21
CA ILE A 2 3.96 3.43 18.53
C ILE A 2 3.11 2.89 17.37
N SER A 3 2.13 2.06 17.72
CA SER A 3 1.11 1.53 16.81
C SER A 3 -0.23 2.20 17.12
N LEU A 4 -0.94 2.60 16.08
CA LEU A 4 -2.25 3.24 16.19
C LEU A 4 -3.30 2.41 15.44
N ILE A 5 -4.41 2.11 16.10
CA ILE A 5 -5.57 1.39 15.51
C ILE A 5 -6.70 2.40 15.38
N LEU A 6 -7.16 2.61 14.15
CA LEU A 6 -8.14 3.61 13.78
C LEU A 6 -9.51 2.97 13.57
N THR A 7 -10.41 3.21 14.53
CA THR A 7 -11.80 2.74 14.54
C THR A 7 -12.77 3.88 14.20
N ARG A 8 -14.05 3.57 14.05
CA ARG A 8 -15.10 4.55 13.68
C ARG A 8 -15.14 5.77 14.62
N ASN A 9 -15.59 6.90 14.08
CA ASN A 9 -15.96 8.13 14.82
C ASN A 9 -14.82 8.86 15.57
N GLN A 10 -13.58 8.74 15.10
CA GLN A 10 -12.48 9.56 15.62
C GLN A 10 -12.16 10.66 14.61
N THR A 11 -12.40 11.92 14.97
CA THR A 11 -11.93 13.09 14.21
C THR A 11 -10.45 13.31 14.54
N TYR A 12 -9.58 13.01 13.57
CA TYR A 12 -8.12 13.02 13.74
C TYR A 12 -7.47 14.38 13.50
N GLU A 13 -8.13 15.46 13.90
CA GLU A 13 -7.54 16.80 13.83
C GLU A 13 -6.44 16.90 14.90
N LYS A 14 -5.17 16.80 14.45
CA LYS A 14 -3.94 16.83 15.25
C LYS A 14 -3.82 15.70 16.27
N ILE A 15 -3.36 14.53 15.81
CA ILE A 15 -2.70 13.59 16.72
C ILE A 15 -1.37 14.22 17.14
N LEU A 16 -1.29 14.65 18.40
CA LEU A 16 -0.15 15.37 19.01
C LEU A 16 1.21 14.66 18.88
N LEU A 17 1.24 13.42 18.34
CA LEU A 17 2.39 12.55 18.23
C LEU A 17 2.42 11.81 16.87
N SER A 18 1.85 12.39 15.80
CA SER A 18 1.77 11.74 14.48
C SER A 18 3.13 11.30 13.94
N GLU A 19 4.18 12.05 14.22
CA GLU A 19 5.55 11.74 13.81
C GLU A 19 6.15 10.53 14.54
N GLN A 20 5.64 10.18 15.73
CA GLN A 20 6.11 9.00 16.48
C GLN A 20 5.38 7.73 16.07
N ILE A 21 4.26 7.87 15.35
CA ILE A 21 3.47 6.75 14.86
C ILE A 21 4.15 6.16 13.65
N THR A 22 4.48 4.88 13.78
CA THR A 22 5.22 4.13 12.75
C THR A 22 4.39 2.98 12.18
N ARG A 23 3.26 2.66 12.82
CA ARG A 23 2.32 1.64 12.35
C ARG A 23 0.88 2.13 12.51
N ILE A 24 0.08 1.95 11.47
CA ILE A 24 -1.36 2.24 11.48
C ILE A 24 -2.12 1.02 10.98
N VAL A 25 -3.21 0.70 11.68
CA VAL A 25 -4.22 -0.25 11.24
C VAL A 25 -5.55 0.48 11.11
N ILE A 26 -6.11 0.53 9.91
CA ILE A 26 -7.41 1.14 9.60
C ILE A 26 -8.47 0.05 9.59
N VAL A 27 -9.45 0.15 10.49
CA VAL A 27 -10.57 -0.79 10.60
C VAL A 27 -11.93 -0.11 10.40
N THR A 28 -11.92 1.07 9.77
CA THR A 28 -13.12 1.88 9.46
C THR A 28 -13.15 2.25 7.98
N LEU A 29 -14.32 2.68 7.49
CA LEU A 29 -14.50 3.26 6.16
C LEU A 29 -14.44 4.80 6.19
N ASP A 30 -14.32 5.40 7.38
CA ASP A 30 -14.22 6.85 7.54
C ASP A 30 -12.98 7.39 6.83
N ASN A 31 -13.07 8.59 6.27
CA ASN A 31 -11.93 9.20 5.60
C ASN A 31 -10.83 9.55 6.61
N ILE A 32 -9.67 8.92 6.47
CA ILE A 32 -8.52 9.13 7.35
C ILE A 32 -7.45 9.92 6.59
N TYR A 33 -6.97 11.02 7.17
CA TYR A 33 -5.90 11.81 6.58
C TYR A 33 -4.53 11.27 6.97
N LEU A 34 -3.77 10.72 6.01
CA LEU A 34 -2.51 10.02 6.26
C LEU A 34 -1.26 10.90 6.23
N LYS A 35 -1.35 12.11 5.64
CA LYS A 35 -0.20 13.03 5.49
C LYS A 35 0.56 13.36 6.79
N PRO A 36 -0.08 13.49 7.97
CA PRO A 36 0.64 13.80 9.21
C PRO A 36 1.59 12.69 9.69
N PHE A 37 1.46 11.45 9.19
CA PHE A 37 2.24 10.29 9.63
C PHE A 37 3.46 10.04 8.73
N ILE A 38 4.33 11.03 8.60
CA ILE A 38 5.50 10.97 7.68
C ILE A 38 6.47 9.82 7.98
N ASN A 39 6.51 9.34 9.24
CA ASN A 39 7.38 8.25 9.69
C ASN A 39 6.67 6.89 9.66
N LEU A 40 5.50 6.81 9.02
CA LEU A 40 4.74 5.57 8.89
C LEU A 40 5.55 4.54 8.10
N ARG A 41 5.85 3.41 8.75
CA ARG A 41 6.56 2.27 8.17
C ARG A 41 5.63 1.11 7.85
N SER A 42 4.48 1.03 8.50
CA SER A 42 3.50 -0.05 8.30
C SER A 42 2.10 0.51 8.21
N LEU A 43 1.41 0.20 7.12
CA LEU A 43 0.02 0.54 6.92
C LEU A 43 -0.77 -0.73 6.59
N LYS A 44 -1.79 -1.02 7.40
CA LYS A 44 -2.74 -2.11 7.16
C LYS A 44 -4.16 -1.55 7.09
N LEU A 45 -4.87 -1.86 6.01
CA LEU A 45 -6.27 -1.55 5.85
C LEU A 45 -7.04 -2.87 5.96
N ASN A 46 -7.79 -3.04 7.05
CA ASN A 46 -8.76 -4.14 7.14
C ASN A 46 -10.04 -3.80 6.37
N LEU A 47 -10.35 -2.50 6.26
CA LEU A 47 -11.37 -1.95 5.39
C LEU A 47 -10.72 -0.85 4.54
N ALA A 48 -11.06 -0.80 3.26
CA ALA A 48 -10.49 0.15 2.32
C ALA A 48 -11.58 0.90 1.56
N THR A 49 -11.27 2.14 1.21
CA THR A 49 -12.08 3.01 0.35
C THR A 49 -11.20 3.59 -0.74
N GLU A 50 -11.80 4.11 -1.80
CA GLU A 50 -11.08 4.82 -2.86
C GLU A 50 -10.21 5.97 -2.30
N ASN A 51 -10.73 6.70 -1.31
CA ASN A 51 -10.03 7.82 -0.69
C ASN A 51 -8.83 7.38 0.14
N HIS A 52 -8.89 6.20 0.76
CA HIS A 52 -7.71 5.63 1.41
C HIS A 52 -6.61 5.36 0.39
N LEU A 53 -6.91 4.68 -0.72
CA LEU A 53 -5.91 4.36 -1.74
C LEU A 53 -5.29 5.61 -2.38
N LYS A 54 -6.09 6.64 -2.64
CA LYS A 54 -5.58 7.91 -3.18
C LYS A 54 -4.53 8.56 -2.27
N GLN A 55 -4.51 8.26 -0.98
CA GLN A 55 -3.52 8.78 -0.04
C GLN A 55 -2.30 7.87 0.14
N ILE A 56 -2.34 6.65 -0.40
CA ILE A 56 -1.19 5.74 -0.41
C ILE A 56 -0.35 6.10 -1.64
N GLN A 57 0.46 7.14 -1.47
CA GLN A 57 1.42 7.61 -2.46
C GLN A 57 2.80 7.73 -1.82
N SER A 58 3.87 7.51 -2.58
CA SER A 58 5.23 7.55 -2.04
C SER A 58 5.66 8.92 -1.50
N ASN A 59 5.08 10.01 -1.99
CA ASN A 59 5.31 11.36 -1.47
C ASN A 59 4.55 11.64 -0.15
N ILE A 60 3.49 10.90 0.15
CA ILE A 60 2.72 11.01 1.40
C ILE A 60 3.30 10.08 2.46
N LEU A 61 3.67 8.86 2.05
CA LEU A 61 4.19 7.79 2.91
C LEU A 61 5.59 7.36 2.46
N PRO A 62 6.60 8.25 2.53
CA PRO A 62 7.93 8.01 1.95
C PRO A 62 8.69 6.87 2.63
N ASN A 63 8.36 6.56 3.88
CA ASN A 63 9.05 5.57 4.71
C ASN A 63 8.34 4.21 4.78
N LEU A 64 7.35 3.97 3.91
CA LEU A 64 6.52 2.79 3.98
C LEU A 64 7.32 1.52 3.64
N VAL A 65 7.32 0.56 4.56
CA VAL A 65 8.01 -0.74 4.44
C VAL A 65 7.02 -1.89 4.27
N TYR A 66 5.83 -1.75 4.86
CA TYR A 66 4.76 -2.75 4.83
C TYR A 66 3.44 -2.09 4.44
N LEU A 67 2.80 -2.65 3.42
CA LEU A 67 1.46 -2.29 2.99
C LEU A 67 0.58 -3.53 2.90
N SER A 68 -0.63 -3.46 3.44
CA SER A 68 -1.63 -4.51 3.29
C SER A 68 -3.02 -3.96 3.12
N LEU A 69 -3.67 -4.37 2.04
CA LEU A 69 -5.06 -4.06 1.70
C LEU A 69 -5.97 -5.27 1.95
N PRO A 70 -7.30 -5.08 2.03
CA PRO A 70 -8.24 -6.19 2.10
C PRO A 70 -8.23 -6.98 0.79
N LEU A 71 -8.24 -8.32 0.89
CA LEU A 71 -8.15 -9.22 -0.26
C LEU A 71 -9.25 -9.04 -1.32
N SER A 72 -10.47 -8.69 -0.89
CA SER A 72 -11.63 -8.53 -1.76
C SER A 72 -11.83 -7.10 -2.27
N PHE A 73 -10.85 -6.22 -2.06
CA PHE A 73 -10.97 -4.83 -2.47
C PHE A 73 -10.61 -4.68 -3.94
N ASP A 74 -11.58 -4.21 -4.73
CA ASP A 74 -11.41 -3.77 -6.12
C ASP A 74 -11.68 -2.26 -6.19
N SER A 75 -10.85 -1.55 -6.95
CA SER A 75 -10.86 -0.09 -7.02
C SER A 75 -10.15 0.40 -8.27
N ARG A 76 -10.62 1.51 -8.84
CA ARG A 76 -9.95 2.17 -9.97
C ARG A 76 -8.55 2.67 -9.58
N SER A 77 -8.37 3.10 -8.34
CA SER A 77 -7.06 3.53 -7.81
C SER A 77 -6.07 2.39 -7.61
N ILE A 78 -6.50 1.12 -7.63
CA ILE A 78 -5.56 0.00 -7.44
C ILE A 78 -4.51 -0.07 -8.55
N LYS A 79 -4.89 0.30 -9.79
CA LYS A 79 -3.97 0.34 -10.93
C LYS A 79 -2.85 1.37 -10.71
N GLN A 80 -3.21 2.53 -10.16
CA GLN A 80 -2.23 3.57 -9.83
C GLN A 80 -1.30 3.10 -8.70
N LEU A 81 -1.86 2.55 -7.62
CA LEU A 81 -1.07 2.04 -6.50
C LEU A 81 -0.12 0.93 -6.94
N ALA A 82 -0.60 -0.04 -7.73
CA ALA A 82 0.23 -1.09 -8.30
C ALA A 82 1.38 -0.51 -9.13
N SER A 83 1.10 0.49 -9.98
CA SER A 83 2.14 1.18 -10.75
C SER A 83 3.22 1.81 -9.84
N GLU A 84 2.83 2.45 -8.73
CA GLU A 84 3.80 2.99 -7.77
C GLU A 84 4.65 1.90 -7.09
N VAL A 85 4.01 0.81 -6.67
CA VAL A 85 4.67 -0.33 -5.99
C VAL A 85 5.65 -1.05 -6.91
N PHE A 86 5.24 -1.33 -8.15
CA PHE A 86 6.05 -2.05 -9.11
C PHE A 86 7.08 -1.17 -9.80
N SER A 87 6.94 0.17 -9.78
CA SER A 87 7.86 1.10 -10.45
C SER A 87 8.85 1.81 -9.52
N ASN A 88 9.26 1.16 -8.42
CA ASN A 88 10.21 1.68 -7.43
C ASN A 88 9.84 3.01 -6.75
N ARG A 89 8.57 3.44 -6.77
CA ARG A 89 8.24 4.72 -6.13
C ARG A 89 8.31 4.61 -4.61
N PHE A 90 7.97 3.46 -4.05
CA PHE A 90 8.17 3.15 -2.64
C PHE A 90 9.54 2.47 -2.42
N ILE A 91 10.57 3.29 -2.28
CA ILE A 91 11.97 2.83 -2.18
C ILE A 91 12.27 1.89 -1.01
N TYR A 92 11.45 1.90 0.05
CA TYR A 92 11.63 1.05 1.24
C TYR A 92 10.61 -0.09 1.36
N LEU A 93 9.66 -0.20 0.44
CA LEU A 93 8.57 -1.17 0.54
C LEU A 93 9.09 -2.59 0.33
N ARG A 94 9.00 -3.42 1.36
CA ARG A 94 9.47 -4.81 1.34
C ARG A 94 8.32 -5.80 1.21
N PHE A 95 7.15 -5.45 1.73
CA PHE A 95 5.95 -6.28 1.67
C PHE A 95 4.78 -5.47 1.13
N ALA A 96 4.08 -6.03 0.15
CA ALA A 96 2.84 -5.48 -0.39
C ALA A 96 1.76 -6.56 -0.51
N ASP A 97 0.62 -6.38 0.15
CA ASP A 97 -0.61 -7.10 -0.12
C ASP A 97 -1.59 -6.12 -0.77
N LEU A 98 -1.85 -6.30 -2.06
CA LEU A 98 -2.54 -5.32 -2.89
C LEU A 98 -3.98 -5.72 -3.23
N GLY A 99 -4.50 -6.82 -2.67
CA GLY A 99 -5.86 -7.29 -2.99
C GLY A 99 -6.02 -7.67 -4.46
N ILE A 100 -7.16 -7.31 -5.07
CA ILE A 100 -7.48 -7.67 -6.45
C ILE A 100 -6.78 -6.71 -7.43
N ILE A 101 -5.95 -7.27 -8.29
CA ILE A 101 -5.28 -6.55 -9.37
C ILE A 101 -5.74 -7.11 -10.71
N ASP A 102 -6.46 -6.28 -11.47
CA ASP A 102 -6.75 -6.53 -12.88
C ASP A 102 -6.01 -5.49 -13.75
N ILE A 103 -4.78 -5.83 -14.13
CA ILE A 103 -3.93 -4.98 -14.99
C ILE A 103 -3.76 -5.67 -16.35
N PRO A 104 -3.91 -4.93 -17.46
CA PRO A 104 -3.65 -5.49 -18.78
C PRO A 104 -2.18 -5.87 -18.94
N SER A 105 -1.92 -6.96 -19.67
CA SER A 105 -0.59 -7.56 -19.83
C SER A 105 0.43 -6.70 -20.59
N ASN A 106 0.00 -5.58 -21.18
CA ASN A 106 0.86 -4.64 -21.89
C ASN A 106 1.43 -3.54 -20.99
N PHE A 107 1.14 -3.56 -19.69
CA PHE A 107 1.66 -2.57 -18.75
C PHE A 107 3.14 -2.84 -18.46
N SER A 108 4.00 -1.85 -18.70
CA SER A 108 5.41 -1.91 -18.33
C SER A 108 5.62 -1.25 -16.97
N TRP A 109 6.29 -1.97 -16.08
CA TRP A 109 6.79 -1.43 -14.81
C TRP A 109 8.31 -1.27 -14.88
N SER A 110 8.85 -0.35 -14.10
CA SER A 110 10.29 -0.37 -13.84
C SER A 110 10.63 -1.48 -12.84
N GLN A 111 11.89 -1.57 -12.41
CA GLN A 111 12.29 -2.55 -11.40
C GLN A 111 11.94 -2.05 -10.00
N SER A 112 11.39 -2.91 -9.14
CA SER A 112 11.17 -2.66 -7.71
C SER A 112 12.15 -3.50 -6.88
N PRO A 113 13.38 -3.01 -6.65
CA PRO A 113 14.46 -3.77 -6.01
C PRO A 113 14.29 -3.89 -4.49
N SER A 114 13.38 -3.15 -3.87
CA SER A 114 13.12 -3.18 -2.43
C SER A 114 12.12 -4.26 -2.03
N LEU A 115 11.21 -4.63 -2.94
CA LEU A 115 10.15 -5.60 -2.67
C LEU A 115 10.73 -7.00 -2.47
N ARG A 116 10.29 -7.68 -1.41
CA ARG A 116 10.75 -9.02 -1.00
C ARG A 116 9.62 -10.02 -0.96
N SER A 117 8.41 -9.57 -0.67
CA SER A 117 7.21 -10.40 -0.63
C SER A 117 6.03 -9.63 -1.20
N ILE A 118 5.20 -10.34 -1.95
CA ILE A 118 3.98 -9.77 -2.51
C ILE A 118 2.81 -10.75 -2.39
N ARG A 119 1.63 -10.22 -2.09
CA ARG A 119 0.36 -10.93 -2.22
C ARG A 119 -0.56 -10.15 -3.13
N ILE A 120 -1.09 -10.83 -4.12
CA ILE A 120 -2.07 -10.30 -5.07
C ILE A 120 -3.10 -11.37 -5.37
N PHE A 121 -4.31 -10.94 -5.71
CA PHE A 121 -5.31 -11.75 -6.35
C PHE A 121 -5.49 -11.20 -7.77
N SER A 122 -5.29 -12.01 -8.81
CA SER A 122 -5.49 -11.55 -10.18
C SER A 122 -6.25 -12.59 -10.98
N PRO A 123 -7.30 -12.20 -11.73
CA PRO A 123 -7.93 -13.10 -12.68
C PRO A 123 -7.02 -13.37 -13.90
N ASN A 124 -5.99 -12.56 -14.12
CA ASN A 124 -5.08 -12.67 -15.26
C ASN A 124 -3.73 -13.27 -14.83
N ILE A 125 -3.55 -14.57 -15.08
CA ILE A 125 -2.30 -15.28 -14.73
C ILE A 125 -1.05 -14.72 -15.44
N ASN A 126 -1.23 -14.05 -16.58
CA ASN A 126 -0.12 -13.48 -17.35
C ASN A 126 0.55 -12.29 -16.64
N ILE A 127 -0.01 -11.79 -15.54
CA ILE A 127 0.63 -10.77 -14.72
C ILE A 127 1.81 -11.31 -13.92
N ILE A 128 1.84 -12.62 -13.61
CA ILE A 128 2.85 -13.22 -12.74
C ILE A 128 4.27 -13.04 -13.32
N PRO A 129 4.54 -13.38 -14.60
CA PRO A 129 5.86 -13.13 -15.19
C PRO A 129 6.29 -11.67 -15.15
N LEU A 130 5.36 -10.72 -15.35
CA LEU A 130 5.64 -9.28 -15.28
C LEU A 130 6.09 -8.87 -13.88
N ILE A 131 5.41 -9.38 -12.84
CA ILE A 131 5.77 -9.11 -11.44
C ILE A 131 7.16 -9.68 -11.13
N LEU A 132 7.43 -10.91 -11.55
CA LEU A 132 8.73 -11.55 -11.32
C LEU A 132 9.87 -10.81 -12.02
N GLN A 133 9.63 -10.27 -13.22
CA GLN A 133 10.61 -9.45 -13.95
C GLN A 133 10.87 -8.11 -13.27
N SER A 134 9.83 -7.45 -12.76
CA SER A 134 9.95 -6.16 -12.08
C SER A 134 10.51 -6.29 -10.66
N CYS A 135 10.15 -7.34 -9.93
CA CYS A 135 10.51 -7.51 -8.52
C CYS A 135 11.63 -8.55 -8.37
N ILE A 136 12.84 -8.16 -8.77
CA ILE A 136 14.05 -9.00 -8.83
C ILE A 136 14.51 -9.63 -7.50
N GLN A 137 13.93 -9.22 -6.37
CA GLN A 137 14.33 -9.65 -5.03
C GLN A 137 13.20 -10.37 -4.28
N LEU A 138 12.13 -10.77 -4.98
CA LEU A 138 11.10 -11.62 -4.38
C LEU A 138 11.74 -12.90 -3.86
N THR A 139 11.68 -13.10 -2.54
CA THR A 139 12.17 -14.31 -1.90
C THR A 139 11.07 -15.36 -1.94
N HIS A 140 11.42 -16.58 -2.35
CA HIS A 140 10.56 -17.76 -2.37
C HIS A 140 10.13 -18.19 -0.96
#